data_AF-A0A356T3S3-F1
#
_entry.id   AF-A0A356T3S3-F1
#
_cell.length_a   1.000
_cell.length_b   1.000
_cell.length_c   1.000
_cell.angle_alpha   90.00
_cell.angle_beta   90.00
_cell.angle_gamma   90.00
#
_symmetry.space_group_name_H-M   'P 1'
#
loop_
_entity.id
_entity.type
_entity.pdbx_description
1 polymer ?
#
loop_
_entity_poly.entity_id
_entity_poly.type
_entity_poly.pdbx_seq_one_letter_code
_entity_poly.pdbx_strand_id
1 'polypeptide(L)'
;MEAPPGPDRDGDGSPDAIDCAPDDGSVGGQRCPARDVDGDGLPTPIDCDDTEATVFPGAVELCDGLDNDCDGMIDEIGCGAPCRTDADCSMGEICTGGMCQSR
;
A
#
# COMPACT_ATOMS: atom_id res chain seq x y z
N MET A 1 -20.15 28.38 14.35
CA MET A 1 -21.28 27.45 14.59
C MET A 1 -20.87 26.16 13.93
N GLU A 2 -20.13 25.31 14.66
CA GLU A 2 -19.89 23.95 14.18
C GLU A 2 -21.25 23.29 14.02
N ALA A 3 -21.48 22.67 12.86
CA ALA A 3 -22.67 21.88 12.64
C ALA A 3 -22.71 20.78 13.72
N PRO A 4 -23.91 20.39 14.22
CA PRO A 4 -23.99 19.27 15.14
C PRO A 4 -23.32 18.05 14.49
N PRO A 5 -22.54 17.25 15.24
CA PRO A 5 -22.01 16.00 14.72
C PRO A 5 -23.20 15.21 14.16
N GLY A 6 -23.03 14.65 12.97
CA GLY A 6 -24.06 13.89 12.30
C GLY A 6 -24.62 12.76 13.20
N PRO A 7 -25.71 12.10 12.78
CA PRO A 7 -26.16 10.90 13.48
C PRO A 7 -24.99 9.94 13.71
N ASP A 8 -25.01 9.29 14.87
CA ASP A 8 -24.07 8.26 15.36
C ASP A 8 -24.94 7.02 15.56
N ARG A 9 -24.93 6.13 14.56
CA ARG A 9 -25.91 5.04 14.48
C ARG A 9 -25.51 3.78 15.24
N ASP A 10 -24.23 3.60 15.54
CA ASP A 10 -23.69 2.44 16.24
C ASP A 10 -23.25 2.75 17.68
N GLY A 11 -23.12 4.03 18.04
CA GLY A 11 -23.08 4.53 19.41
C GLY A 11 -21.69 4.59 20.02
N ASP A 12 -20.64 4.71 19.21
CA ASP A 12 -19.24 4.78 19.64
C ASP A 12 -18.78 6.21 19.96
N GLY A 13 -19.61 7.22 19.62
CA GLY A 13 -19.33 8.64 19.82
C GLY A 13 -18.70 9.36 18.61
N SER A 14 -18.56 8.67 17.48
CA SER A 14 -18.11 9.20 16.18
C SER A 14 -19.32 9.40 15.25
N PRO A 15 -19.45 10.54 14.56
CA PRO A 15 -20.56 10.73 13.62
C PRO A 15 -20.38 9.88 12.36
N ASP A 16 -21.49 9.34 11.81
CA ASP A 16 -21.57 8.48 10.61
C ASP A 16 -20.79 8.99 9.38
N ALA A 17 -20.48 10.28 9.33
CA ALA A 17 -19.71 10.90 8.24
C ALA A 17 -18.21 10.55 8.29
N ILE A 18 -17.74 9.93 9.37
CA ILE A 18 -16.33 9.70 9.68
C ILE A 18 -16.04 8.21 9.96
N ASP A 19 -17.07 7.35 10.11
CA ASP A 19 -16.90 5.97 10.59
C ASP A 19 -17.27 4.88 9.55
N CYS A 20 -16.47 3.81 9.51
CA CYS A 20 -16.43 2.77 8.48
C CYS A 20 -16.20 1.33 9.03
N ALA A 21 -16.93 0.85 10.07
CA ALA A 21 -17.06 -0.59 10.46
C ALA A 21 -18.03 -0.80 11.67
N PRO A 22 -18.52 -2.02 12.08
CA PRO A 22 -18.68 -3.34 11.42
C PRO A 22 -19.92 -4.20 11.85
N ASP A 23 -20.59 -4.89 10.91
CA ASP A 23 -20.98 -6.32 11.08
C ASP A 23 -21.37 -6.99 9.72
N ASP A 24 -21.58 -6.20 8.66
CA ASP A 24 -21.56 -6.65 7.27
C ASP A 24 -21.08 -5.55 6.30
N GLY A 25 -20.22 -4.65 6.79
CA GLY A 25 -19.43 -3.73 5.97
C GLY A 25 -20.19 -2.79 5.01
N SER A 26 -21.48 -2.49 5.21
CA SER A 26 -22.20 -1.46 4.43
C SER A 26 -23.57 -1.08 5.00
N VAL A 27 -23.75 0.15 5.52
CA VAL A 27 -25.09 0.78 5.60
C VAL A 27 -25.08 2.19 5.02
N GLY A 28 -26.03 2.48 4.14
CA GLY A 28 -26.32 3.85 3.67
C GLY A 28 -26.24 4.11 2.16
N GLY A 29 -25.93 3.09 1.35
CA GLY A 29 -26.02 3.21 -0.11
C GLY A 29 -24.90 4.01 -0.77
N GLN A 30 -23.83 4.35 -0.04
CA GLN A 30 -22.57 4.78 -0.64
C GLN A 30 -21.65 3.56 -0.74
N ARG A 31 -21.26 3.24 -1.97
CA ARG A 31 -20.42 2.10 -2.33
C ARG A 31 -19.03 2.29 -1.70
N CYS A 32 -18.58 1.38 -0.85
CA CYS A 32 -17.14 1.17 -0.63
C CYS A 32 -16.54 0.92 -2.02
N PRO A 33 -15.66 1.79 -2.55
CA PRO A 33 -15.06 1.56 -3.85
C PRO A 33 -14.06 0.41 -3.70
N ALA A 34 -14.53 -0.82 -3.90
CA ALA A 34 -13.76 -2.06 -3.78
C ALA A 34 -13.12 -2.26 -2.38
N ARG A 35 -12.74 -3.51 -2.08
CA ARG A 35 -12.24 -3.88 -0.76
C ARG A 35 -10.81 -3.35 -0.66
N ASP A 36 -10.60 -2.44 0.28
CA ASP A 36 -9.32 -1.80 0.65
C ASP A 36 -9.16 -2.13 2.15
N VAL A 37 -8.57 -3.28 2.44
CA VAL A 37 -8.52 -3.85 3.80
C VAL A 37 -7.36 -3.27 4.62
N ASP A 38 -6.33 -2.74 3.97
CA ASP A 38 -5.16 -2.16 4.62
C ASP A 38 -5.15 -0.62 4.67
N GLY A 39 -6.04 0.03 3.92
CA GLY A 39 -6.30 1.48 3.97
C GLY A 39 -5.28 2.33 3.22
N ASP A 40 -4.57 1.78 2.24
CA ASP A 40 -3.61 2.52 1.41
C ASP A 40 -4.27 3.42 0.34
N GLY A 41 -5.59 3.24 0.16
CA GLY A 41 -6.41 3.98 -0.80
C GLY A 41 -6.52 3.31 -2.18
N LEU A 42 -5.97 2.10 -2.34
CA LEU A 42 -6.01 1.28 -3.54
C LEU A 42 -6.70 -0.06 -3.23
N PRO A 43 -7.92 -0.26 -3.75
CA PRO A 43 -8.64 -1.48 -3.45
C PRO A 43 -8.27 -2.63 -4.41
N THR A 44 -8.54 -3.87 -3.99
CA THR A 44 -8.44 -5.04 -4.89
C THR A 44 -9.35 -4.91 -6.12
N PRO A 45 -8.92 -5.35 -7.32
CA PRO A 45 -7.67 -6.05 -7.63
C PRO A 45 -6.55 -5.11 -8.14
N ILE A 46 -6.66 -3.80 -7.89
CA ILE A 46 -5.63 -2.84 -8.30
C ILE A 46 -4.41 -3.03 -7.41
N ASP A 47 -4.63 -3.17 -6.12
CA ASP A 47 -3.65 -3.67 -5.17
C ASP A 47 -3.58 -5.21 -5.21
N CYS A 48 -2.34 -5.71 -5.28
CA CYS A 48 -2.00 -7.12 -5.33
C CYS A 48 -1.99 -7.78 -3.94
N ASP A 49 -1.85 -7.02 -2.84
CA ASP A 49 -1.94 -7.50 -1.47
C ASP A 49 -2.75 -6.54 -0.58
N ASP A 50 -4.09 -6.71 -0.63
CA ASP A 50 -5.14 -6.02 0.15
C ASP A 50 -4.94 -6.05 1.69
N THR A 51 -3.88 -6.69 2.18
CA THR A 51 -3.63 -6.86 3.61
C THR A 51 -2.39 -6.11 4.11
N GLU A 52 -1.63 -5.48 3.21
CA GLU A 52 -0.36 -4.83 3.51
C GLU A 52 -0.25 -3.47 2.79
N ALA A 53 -0.52 -2.38 3.51
CA ALA A 53 -0.56 -1.02 2.93
C ALA A 53 0.77 -0.49 2.36
N THR A 54 1.85 -1.28 2.42
CA THR A 54 3.14 -1.00 1.79
C THR A 54 3.31 -1.71 0.45
N VAL A 55 2.37 -2.59 0.08
CA VAL A 55 2.32 -3.31 -1.18
C VAL A 55 1.22 -2.65 -1.99
N PHE A 56 1.58 -1.97 -3.08
CA PHE A 56 0.63 -1.34 -3.98
C PHE A 56 1.31 -0.87 -5.27
N PRO A 57 0.57 -0.68 -6.38
CA PRO A 57 1.08 -0.14 -7.63
C PRO A 57 2.02 1.08 -7.48
N GLY A 58 3.31 0.87 -7.76
CA GLY A 58 4.34 1.90 -7.71
C GLY A 58 4.90 2.21 -6.32
N ALA A 59 4.71 1.31 -5.33
CA ALA A 59 5.45 1.35 -4.08
C ALA A 59 6.97 1.19 -4.31
N VAL A 60 7.75 1.36 -3.25
CA VAL A 60 9.20 1.10 -3.31
C VAL A 60 9.41 -0.40 -3.12
N GLU A 61 10.04 -1.03 -4.10
CA GLU A 61 10.50 -2.41 -3.99
C GLU A 61 11.46 -2.59 -2.80
N LEU A 62 11.19 -3.59 -1.97
CA LEU A 62 12.04 -4.04 -0.88
C LEU A 62 12.53 -5.45 -1.21
N CYS A 63 13.80 -5.76 -0.91
CA CYS A 63 14.30 -7.12 -1.13
C CYS A 63 13.86 -8.08 -0.01
N ASP A 64 12.54 -8.23 0.18
CA ASP A 64 11.90 -9.03 1.23
C ASP A 64 11.18 -10.29 0.68
N GLY A 65 11.23 -10.49 -0.64
CA GLY A 65 10.59 -11.60 -1.33
C GLY A 65 9.13 -11.34 -1.70
N LEU A 66 8.66 -10.10 -1.59
CA LEU A 66 7.35 -9.63 -2.05
C LEU A 66 7.50 -8.80 -3.33
N ASP A 67 6.39 -8.70 -4.06
CA ASP A 67 6.21 -7.74 -5.15
C ASP A 67 5.52 -6.54 -4.50
N ASN A 68 6.30 -5.56 -4.03
CA ASN A 68 5.75 -4.43 -3.29
C ASN A 68 5.08 -3.43 -4.23
N ASP A 69 5.54 -3.32 -5.48
CA ASP A 69 5.01 -2.36 -6.43
C ASP A 69 3.94 -2.91 -7.39
N CYS A 70 3.53 -4.17 -7.17
CA CYS A 70 2.48 -4.89 -7.89
C CYS A 70 2.67 -4.95 -9.41
N ASP A 71 3.91 -4.98 -9.89
CA ASP A 71 4.23 -5.01 -11.32
C ASP A 71 4.36 -6.44 -11.90
N GLY A 72 4.35 -7.44 -11.02
CA GLY A 72 4.43 -8.86 -11.33
C GLY A 72 5.85 -9.43 -11.26
N MET A 73 6.84 -8.65 -10.86
CA MET A 73 8.20 -9.08 -10.54
C MET A 73 8.42 -9.03 -9.03
N ILE A 74 9.19 -9.98 -8.51
CA ILE A 74 9.55 -10.02 -7.08
C ILE A 74 11.00 -9.57 -6.96
N ASP A 75 11.26 -8.66 -6.02
CA ASP A 75 12.58 -8.12 -5.69
C ASP A 75 13.32 -7.58 -6.94
N GLU A 76 12.77 -6.56 -7.59
CA GLU A 76 13.38 -5.99 -8.81
C GLU A 76 14.75 -5.31 -8.57
N ILE A 77 15.46 -5.00 -9.68
CA ILE A 77 16.79 -4.36 -9.63
C ILE A 77 16.70 -3.02 -8.89
N GLY A 78 17.32 -2.96 -7.72
CA GLY A 78 17.37 -1.75 -6.90
C GLY A 78 16.35 -1.68 -5.77
N CYS A 79 15.82 -2.82 -5.29
CA CYS A 79 14.87 -2.99 -4.18
C CYS A 79 15.30 -2.45 -2.79
N GLY A 80 15.93 -1.27 -2.73
CA GLY A 80 16.30 -0.53 -1.52
C GLY A 80 17.36 -1.19 -0.64
N ALA A 81 17.67 -2.47 -0.84
CA ALA A 81 18.71 -3.16 -0.13
C ALA A 81 20.08 -2.79 -0.69
N PRO A 82 21.13 -2.93 0.14
CA PRO A 82 22.48 -2.83 -0.39
C PRO A 82 22.67 -3.89 -1.47
N CYS A 83 23.07 -3.47 -2.67
CA CYS A 83 23.45 -4.38 -3.75
C CYS A 83 24.45 -5.41 -3.22
N ARG A 84 24.37 -6.67 -3.68
CA ARG A 84 25.34 -7.72 -3.36
C ARG A 84 26.28 -7.98 -4.53
N THR A 85 25.80 -7.76 -5.74
CA THR A 85 26.52 -7.93 -6.99
C THR A 85 26.21 -6.80 -7.97
N ASP A 86 26.99 -6.69 -9.04
CA ASP A 86 26.74 -5.77 -10.15
C ASP A 86 25.44 -6.06 -10.91
N ALA A 87 24.89 -7.28 -10.80
CA ALA A 87 23.59 -7.64 -11.35
C ALA A 87 22.40 -7.00 -10.60
N ASP A 88 22.60 -6.60 -9.34
CA ASP A 88 21.57 -5.95 -8.51
C ASP A 88 21.50 -4.44 -8.76
N CYS A 89 22.32 -3.93 -9.69
CA CYS A 89 22.40 -2.53 -10.04
C CYS A 89 21.95 -2.28 -11.48
N SER A 90 21.49 -1.05 -11.74
CA SER A 90 21.06 -0.65 -13.08
C SER A 90 22.21 -0.78 -14.09
N MET A 91 21.86 -0.93 -15.37
CA MET A 91 22.86 -1.02 -16.43
C MET A 91 23.80 0.20 -16.42
N GLY A 92 25.08 -0.03 -16.12
CA GLY A 92 26.10 1.01 -16.02
C GLY A 92 26.49 1.40 -14.59
N GLU A 93 25.89 0.76 -13.59
CA GLU A 93 26.24 0.91 -12.19
C GLU A 93 26.99 -0.34 -11.70
N ILE A 94 27.91 -0.12 -10.76
CA ILE A 94 28.66 -1.17 -10.09
C ILE A 94 28.30 -1.19 -8.61
N CYS A 95 28.11 -2.39 -8.08
CA CYS A 95 27.90 -2.54 -6.67
C CYS A 95 29.20 -2.31 -5.89
N THR A 96 29.28 -1.19 -5.16
CA THR A 96 30.44 -0.87 -4.33
C THR A 96 29.99 -0.54 -2.92
N GLY A 97 30.30 -1.44 -1.97
CA GLY A 97 29.98 -1.25 -0.56
C GLY A 97 28.49 -1.30 -0.24
N GLY A 98 27.71 -2.07 -1.02
CA GLY A 98 26.26 -2.15 -0.82
C GLY A 98 25.50 -0.94 -1.35
N MET A 99 26.08 -0.20 -2.30
CA MET A 99 25.38 0.87 -3.01
C MET A 99 25.70 0.75 -4.48
N CYS A 100 24.68 0.90 -5.33
CA CYS A 100 24.87 1.04 -6.76
C CYS A 100 25.49 2.41 -7.02
N GLN A 101 26.70 2.40 -7.59
CA GLN A 101 27.43 3.61 -7.94
C GLN A 101 27.63 3.63 -9.45
N SER A 102 27.46 4.78 -10.06
CA SER A 102 27.74 4.97 -11.48
C SER A 102 29.22 4.64 -11.76
N ARG A 103 29.46 3.85 -12.81
CA ARG A 103 30.79 3.40 -13.21
C ARG A 103 31.71 4.54 -13.67
#